data_AF-A0A243A3Y1-F1
#
_entry.id   AF-A0A243A3Y1-F1
#
_cell.length_a   1.000
_cell.length_b   1.000
_cell.length_c   1.000
_cell.angle_alpha   90.00
_cell.angle_beta   90.00
_cell.angle_gamma   90.00
#
_symmetry.space_group_name_H-M   'P 1'
#
loop_
_entity.id
_entity.type
_entity.pdbx_description
1 polymer ?
#
loop_
_entity_poly.entity_id
_entity_poly.type
_entity_poly.pdbx_seq_one_letter_code
_entity_poly.pdbx_strand_id
1 'polypeptide(L)'
;MDGTKKLSSAIGFGIITLLILASITSMIMALLLKFTNINEGTLVITIFIIALLSMLMSGFIAGKKAQGKGWLVGFTTGLTFALLVFLVNYLGFSQTLSNSQLLYQLALMGASTLGGIFGVNMSKQNS
;
A
#
# COMPACT_ATOMS: atom_id res chain seq x y z
N MET A 1 -9.80 27.85 27.64
CA MET A 1 -8.38 27.44 27.57
C MET A 1 -8.22 25.94 27.29
N ASP A 2 -9.23 25.28 26.70
CA ASP A 2 -9.28 23.81 26.53
C ASP A 2 -8.95 23.32 25.10
N GLY A 3 -9.01 24.20 24.10
CA GLY A 3 -8.69 23.84 22.71
C GLY A 3 -7.21 23.54 22.49
N THR A 4 -6.31 24.25 23.17
CA THR A 4 -4.85 24.11 23.01
C THR A 4 -4.31 22.82 23.61
N LYS A 5 -4.89 22.33 24.72
CA LYS A 5 -4.52 21.04 25.34
C LYS A 5 -4.87 19.84 24.46
N LYS A 6 -6.04 19.86 23.81
CA LYS A 6 -6.45 18.80 22.87
C LYS A 6 -5.58 18.79 21.61
N LEU A 7 -5.23 19.97 21.10
CA LEU A 7 -4.34 20.10 19.94
C LEU A 7 -2.93 19.57 20.26
N SER A 8 -2.37 19.92 21.41
CA SER A 8 -1.05 19.42 21.85
C SER A 8 -1.03 17.89 22.01
N SER A 9 -2.07 17.30 22.59
CA SER A 9 -2.16 15.85 22.76
C SER A 9 -2.28 15.12 21.41
N ALA A 10 -3.06 15.67 20.47
CA ALA A 10 -3.20 15.12 19.12
C ALA A 10 -1.87 15.17 18.33
N ILE A 11 -1.14 16.28 18.42
CA ILE A 11 0.19 16.43 17.80
C ILE A 11 1.18 15.43 18.41
N GLY A 12 1.18 15.27 19.73
CA GLY A 12 2.04 14.30 20.41
C GLY A 12 1.80 12.86 19.95
N PHE A 13 0.53 12.45 19.83
CA PHE A 13 0.18 11.12 19.34
C PHE A 13 0.59 10.91 17.88
N GLY A 14 0.46 11.95 17.05
CA GLY A 14 0.91 11.94 15.66
C GLY A 14 2.42 11.75 15.54
N ILE A 15 3.21 12.48 16.33
CA ILE A 15 4.68 12.38 16.32
C ILE A 15 5.13 10.99 16.80
N ILE A 16 4.52 10.46 17.86
CA ILE A 16 4.87 9.12 18.38
C ILE A 16 4.56 8.03 17.35
N THR A 17 3.40 8.12 16.69
CA THR A 17 2.99 7.16 15.66
C THR A 17 3.92 7.24 14.45
N LEU A 18 4.33 8.46 14.06
CA LEU A 18 5.28 8.70 12.99
C LEU A 18 6.66 8.13 13.30
N LEU A 19 7.14 8.27 14.55
CA LEU A 19 8.42 7.70 14.98
C LEU A 19 8.41 6.17 14.97
N ILE A 20 7.35 5.54 15.50
CA ILE A 20 7.22 4.08 15.52
C ILE A 20 7.18 3.53 14.09
N LEU A 21 6.40 4.16 13.21
CA LEU A 21 6.28 3.73 11.82
C LEU A 21 7.59 3.91 11.06
N ALA A 22 8.28 5.04 11.24
CA ALA A 22 9.59 5.31 10.64
C ALA A 22 10.65 4.30 11.09
N SER A 23 10.69 3.94 12.38
CA SER A 23 11.61 2.92 12.89
C SER A 23 11.37 1.55 12.27
N ILE A 24 10.11 1.12 12.13
CA ILE A 24 9.76 -0.16 11.51
C ILE A 24 10.17 -0.17 10.03
N THR A 25 9.87 0.91 9.29
CA THR A 25 10.23 1.03 7.87
C THR A 25 11.74 1.04 7.65
N SER A 26 12.50 1.77 8.48
CA SER A 26 13.96 1.82 8.40
C SER A 26 14.59 0.46 8.70
N MET A 27 14.04 -0.30 9.65
CA MET A 27 14.52 -1.63 10.00
C MET A 27 14.27 -2.63 8.86
N ILE A 28 13.08 -2.59 8.24
CA ILE A 28 12.75 -3.43 7.08
C ILE A 28 13.68 -3.12 5.89
N MET A 29 13.95 -1.84 5.61
CA MET A 29 14.88 -1.45 4.55
C MET A 29 16.32 -1.90 4.83
N ALA A 30 16.79 -1.75 6.06
CA ALA A 30 18.14 -2.19 6.45
C ALA A 30 18.30 -3.71 6.31
N LEU A 31 17.27 -4.50 6.66
CA LEU A 31 17.29 -5.95 6.43
C LEU A 31 17.28 -6.29 4.94
N LEU A 32 16.47 -5.62 4.12
CA LEU A 32 16.42 -5.86 2.67
C LEU A 32 17.76 -5.58 1.99
N LEU A 33 18.40 -4.45 2.33
CA LEU A 33 19.72 -4.08 1.83
C LEU A 33 20.83 -5.04 2.28
N LYS A 34 20.77 -5.53 3.53
CA LYS A 34 21.77 -6.44 4.09
C LYS A 34 21.71 -7.85 3.48
N PHE A 35 20.53 -8.31 3.06
CA PHE A 35 20.33 -9.66 2.54
C PHE A 35 20.30 -9.74 1.01
N THR A 36 20.34 -8.61 0.29
CA THR A 36 20.20 -8.60 -1.17
C THR A 36 21.43 -8.01 -1.85
N ASN A 37 22.24 -8.88 -2.47
CA ASN A 37 23.40 -8.53 -3.30
C ASN A 37 23.03 -8.84 -4.77
N ILE A 38 22.06 -8.09 -5.33
CA ILE A 38 21.46 -8.41 -6.63
C ILE A 38 21.51 -7.19 -7.56
N ASN A 39 21.87 -7.45 -8.82
CA ASN A 39 21.90 -6.51 -9.94
C ASN A 39 20.60 -5.67 -9.99
N GLU A 40 20.71 -4.33 -9.84
CA GLU A 40 19.57 -3.46 -9.53
C GLU A 40 18.39 -3.58 -10.50
N GLY A 41 18.65 -3.79 -11.80
CA GLY A 41 17.60 -3.90 -12.82
C GLY A 41 16.71 -5.15 -12.68
N THR A 42 17.30 -6.31 -12.39
CA THR A 42 16.54 -7.56 -12.22
C THR A 42 15.72 -7.54 -10.92
N LEU A 43 16.28 -6.89 -9.89
CA LEU A 43 15.67 -6.75 -8.57
C LEU A 43 14.38 -5.93 -8.65
N VAL A 44 14.42 -4.78 -9.34
CA VAL A 44 13.25 -3.90 -9.55
C VAL A 44 12.11 -4.63 -10.27
N ILE A 45 12.40 -5.36 -11.35
CA ILE A 45 11.40 -6.14 -12.10
C ILE A 45 10.81 -7.26 -11.25
N THR A 46 11.65 -7.96 -10.48
CA THR A 46 11.19 -9.06 -9.62
C THR A 46 10.27 -8.55 -8.52
N ILE A 47 10.63 -7.46 -7.84
CA ILE A 47 9.77 -6.81 -6.83
C ILE A 47 8.45 -6.38 -7.45
N PHE A 48 8.48 -5.79 -8.64
CA PHE A 48 7.27 -5.33 -9.31
C PHE A 48 6.30 -6.49 -9.62
N ILE A 49 6.81 -7.62 -10.11
CA ILE A 49 5.99 -8.82 -10.38
C ILE A 49 5.39 -9.37 -9.08
N ILE A 50 6.18 -9.47 -8.01
CA ILE A 50 5.70 -9.94 -6.70
C ILE A 50 4.63 -8.98 -6.15
N ALA A 51 4.85 -7.68 -6.25
CA ALA A 51 3.90 -6.66 -5.81
C ALA A 51 2.59 -6.73 -6.60
N LEU A 52 2.66 -6.96 -7.92
CA LEU A 52 1.49 -7.17 -8.77
C LEU A 52 0.66 -8.38 -8.32
N LEU A 53 1.31 -9.53 -8.10
CA LEU A 53 0.63 -10.74 -7.64
C LEU A 53 0.03 -10.57 -6.24
N SER A 54 0.77 -9.94 -5.34
CA SER A 54 0.32 -9.65 -3.97
C SER A 54 -0.90 -8.71 -3.99
N MET A 55 -0.87 -7.69 -4.83
CA MET A 55 -2.00 -6.78 -5.01
C MET A 55 -3.22 -7.46 -5.58
N LEU A 56 -3.03 -8.29 -6.59
CA LEU A 56 -4.11 -9.06 -7.20
C LEU A 56 -4.76 -10.00 -6.18
N MET A 57 -3.97 -10.68 -5.35
CA MET A 57 -4.50 -11.51 -4.26
C MET A 57 -5.21 -10.68 -3.17
N SER A 58 -4.65 -9.52 -2.79
CA SER A 58 -5.28 -8.65 -1.78
C SER A 58 -6.67 -8.18 -2.24
N GLY A 59 -6.78 -7.77 -3.51
CA GLY A 59 -8.03 -7.40 -4.14
C GLY A 59 -8.99 -8.58 -4.22
N PHE A 60 -8.50 -9.76 -4.62
CA PHE A 60 -9.30 -10.99 -4.71
C PHE A 60 -9.92 -11.37 -3.36
N ILE A 61 -9.14 -11.37 -2.28
CA ILE A 61 -9.62 -11.69 -0.94
C ILE A 61 -10.62 -10.63 -0.46
N ALA A 62 -10.32 -9.35 -0.66
CA ALA A 62 -11.23 -8.25 -0.30
C ALA A 62 -12.55 -8.34 -1.07
N GLY A 63 -12.49 -8.60 -2.38
CA GLY A 63 -13.66 -8.81 -3.23
C GLY A 63 -14.48 -10.01 -2.80
N LYS A 64 -13.84 -11.17 -2.55
CA LYS A 64 -14.53 -12.37 -2.05
C LYS A 64 -15.31 -12.08 -0.76
N LYS A 65 -14.75 -11.29 0.15
CA LYS A 65 -15.39 -10.95 1.42
C LYS A 65 -16.51 -9.91 1.28
N ALA A 66 -16.42 -9.01 0.31
CA ALA A 66 -17.38 -7.93 0.14
C ALA A 66 -18.72 -8.38 -0.47
N GLN A 67 -18.77 -9.55 -1.13
CA GLN A 67 -19.97 -10.17 -1.73
C GLN A 67 -20.75 -9.26 -2.71
N GLY A 68 -20.18 -8.12 -3.11
CA GLY A 68 -20.80 -7.14 -3.98
C GLY A 68 -19.83 -6.04 -4.38
N LYS A 69 -20.06 -5.44 -5.56
CA LYS A 69 -19.31 -4.30 -6.12
C LYS A 69 -17.78 -4.49 -6.10
N GLY A 70 -17.28 -5.60 -6.66
CA GLY A 70 -15.86 -5.98 -6.61
C GLY A 70 -14.88 -4.95 -7.20
N TRP A 71 -15.32 -4.20 -8.21
CA TRP A 71 -14.56 -3.07 -8.74
C TRP A 71 -14.34 -1.97 -7.70
N LEU A 72 -15.37 -1.60 -6.93
CA LEU A 72 -15.25 -0.59 -5.86
C LEU A 72 -14.34 -1.06 -4.73
N VAL A 73 -14.44 -2.33 -4.34
CA VAL A 73 -13.65 -2.90 -3.24
C VAL A 73 -12.19 -3.01 -3.64
N GLY A 74 -11.89 -3.52 -4.83
CA GLY A 74 -10.51 -3.58 -5.33
C GLY A 74 -9.92 -2.18 -5.57
N PHE A 75 -10.72 -1.22 -6.08
CA PHE A 75 -10.29 0.16 -6.23
C PHE A 75 -9.97 0.83 -4.89
N THR A 76 -10.83 0.70 -3.88
CA THR A 76 -10.56 1.29 -2.55
C THR A 76 -9.35 0.64 -1.88
N THR A 77 -9.15 -0.67 -2.07
CA THR A 77 -7.96 -1.38 -1.55
C THR A 77 -6.68 -0.87 -2.23
N GLY A 78 -6.69 -0.75 -3.56
CA GLY A 78 -5.56 -0.20 -4.32
C GLY A 78 -5.30 1.28 -4.04
N LEU A 79 -6.35 2.09 -3.86
CA LEU A 79 -6.25 3.50 -3.50
C LEU A 79 -5.65 3.68 -2.09
N THR A 80 -6.06 2.85 -1.13
CA THR A 80 -5.51 2.84 0.23
C THR A 80 -4.01 2.56 0.20
N PHE A 81 -3.58 1.58 -0.61
CA PHE A 81 -2.16 1.30 -0.77
C PHE A 81 -1.40 2.42 -1.48
N ALA A 82 -1.95 3.02 -2.54
CA ALA A 82 -1.33 4.15 -3.22
C ALA A 82 -1.15 5.34 -2.27
N LEU A 83 -2.14 5.62 -1.42
CA LEU A 83 -2.06 6.60 -0.34
C LEU A 83 -0.96 6.24 0.67
N LEU A 84 -0.90 5.00 1.16
CA LEU A 84 0.16 4.58 2.07
C LEU A 84 1.55 4.76 1.46
N VAL A 85 1.74 4.36 0.22
CA VAL A 85 3.02 4.52 -0.48
C VAL A 85 3.34 6.00 -0.71
N PHE A 86 2.35 6.84 -1.02
CA PHE A 86 2.54 8.29 -1.10
C PHE A 86 2.99 8.89 0.24
N LEU A 87 2.33 8.52 1.35
CA LEU A 87 2.71 8.96 2.69
C LEU A 87 4.14 8.55 3.03
N VAL A 88 4.53 7.31 2.74
CA VAL A 88 5.89 6.82 2.99
C VAL A 88 6.93 7.57 2.15
N ASN A 89 6.67 7.84 0.87
CA ASN A 89 7.61 8.59 0.02
C ASN A 89 7.72 10.05 0.46
N TYR A 90 6.58 10.70 0.73
CA TYR A 90 6.53 12.12 1.05
C TYR A 90 7.07 12.42 2.47
N LEU A 91 6.68 11.65 3.50
CA LEU A 91 7.15 11.84 4.87
C LEU A 91 8.50 11.17 5.14
N GLY A 92 8.76 10.01 4.53
CA GLY A 92 9.95 9.19 4.83
C GLY A 92 11.19 9.57 4.01
N PHE A 93 11.00 9.94 2.74
CA PHE A 93 12.10 10.24 1.83
C PHE A 93 12.12 11.70 1.37
N SER A 94 11.16 12.52 1.80
CA SER A 94 10.99 13.91 1.34
C SER A 94 10.86 14.01 -0.19
N GLN A 95 10.40 12.93 -0.83
CA GLN A 95 10.28 12.80 -2.28
C GLN A 95 8.81 12.71 -2.65
N THR A 96 8.41 13.52 -3.62
CA THR A 96 7.10 13.37 -4.26
C THR A 96 7.13 12.17 -5.20
N LEU A 97 5.98 11.51 -5.37
CA LEU A 97 5.84 10.45 -6.37
C LEU A 97 6.26 10.99 -7.74
N SER A 98 7.29 10.38 -8.33
CA SER A 98 7.66 10.65 -9.72
C SER A 98 6.58 10.12 -10.67
N ASN A 99 6.47 10.69 -11.87
CA ASN A 99 5.51 10.24 -12.89
C ASN A 99 5.62 8.73 -13.17
N SER A 100 6.84 8.19 -13.18
CA SER A 100 7.06 6.75 -13.35
C SER A 100 6.47 5.94 -12.18
N GLN A 101 6.57 6.46 -10.96
CA GLN A 101 6.11 5.81 -9.73
C GLN A 101 4.58 5.86 -9.60
N LEU A 102 3.96 6.94 -10.06
CA LEU A 102 2.51 7.02 -10.25
C LEU A 102 2.00 5.96 -11.22
N LEU A 103 2.71 5.73 -12.34
CA LEU A 103 2.35 4.69 -13.30
C LEU A 103 2.42 3.28 -12.67
N TYR A 104 3.47 3.01 -11.87
CA TYR A 104 3.57 1.76 -11.11
C TYR A 104 2.43 1.58 -10.12
N GLN A 105 2.07 2.63 -9.38
CA GLN A 105 0.93 2.57 -8.44
C GLN A 105 -0.39 2.35 -9.15
N LEU A 106 -0.60 2.98 -10.31
CA LEU A 106 -1.81 2.77 -11.13
C LEU A 106 -1.90 1.34 -11.64
N ALA A 107 -0.78 0.74 -12.06
CA ALA A 107 -0.74 -0.68 -12.46
C ALA A 107 -1.09 -1.61 -11.29
N LEU A 108 -0.53 -1.35 -10.11
CA LEU A 108 -0.83 -2.10 -8.88
C LEU A 108 -2.29 -1.94 -8.42
N MET A 109 -2.82 -0.71 -8.49
CA MET A 109 -4.23 -0.42 -8.20
C MET A 109 -5.15 -1.13 -9.20
N GLY A 110 -4.79 -1.12 -10.48
CA GLY A 110 -5.49 -1.87 -11.53
C GLY A 110 -5.50 -3.37 -11.24
N ALA A 111 -4.36 -3.95 -10.85
CA ALA A 111 -4.26 -5.36 -10.47
C ALA A 111 -5.14 -5.71 -9.25
N SER A 112 -5.16 -4.85 -8.22
CA SER A 112 -6.05 -5.02 -7.06
C SER A 112 -7.53 -4.92 -7.45
N THR A 113 -7.86 -3.98 -8.34
CA THR A 113 -9.19 -3.78 -8.87
C THR A 113 -9.68 -5.00 -9.66
N LEU A 114 -8.85 -5.54 -10.54
CA LEU A 114 -9.12 -6.78 -11.27
C LEU A 114 -9.29 -7.96 -10.32
N GLY A 115 -8.39 -8.09 -9.34
CA GLY A 115 -8.52 -9.08 -8.27
C GLY A 115 -9.88 -9.00 -7.57
N GLY A 116 -10.31 -7.80 -7.18
CA GLY A 116 -11.59 -7.56 -6.52
C GLY A 116 -12.80 -7.95 -7.36
N ILE A 117 -12.78 -7.67 -8.67
CA ILE A 117 -13.83 -8.10 -9.61
C ILE A 117 -13.91 -9.63 -9.64
N PHE A 118 -12.77 -10.32 -9.81
CA PHE A 118 -12.73 -11.78 -9.81
C PHE A 118 -13.18 -12.38 -8.47
N GLY A 119 -12.77 -11.76 -7.36
CA GLY A 119 -13.10 -12.22 -6.00
C GLY A 119 -14.60 -12.20 -5.72
N VAL A 120 -15.29 -11.10 -6.06
CA VAL A 120 -16.75 -11.01 -5.87
C VAL A 120 -17.50 -12.03 -6.73
N ASN A 121 -17.10 -12.20 -8.00
CA ASN A 121 -17.76 -13.15 -8.90
C ASN A 121 -17.67 -14.60 -8.39
N MET A 122 -16.52 -14.99 -7.82
CA MET A 122 -16.35 -16.32 -7.23
C MET A 122 -17.17 -16.51 -5.95
N SER A 123 -17.34 -15.46 -5.14
CA SER A 123 -18.18 -15.53 -3.93
C SER A 123 -19.66 -15.65 -4.28
N LYS A 124 -20.11 -14.99 -5.35
CA LYS A 124 -21.52 -14.97 -5.77
C LYS A 124 -22.00 -16.32 -6.31
N GLN A 125 -21.08 -17.15 -6.80
CA GLN A 125 -21.39 -18.50 -7.29
C GLN A 125 -21.66 -19.51 -6.15
N ASN A 126 -21.23 -19.21 -4.92
CA ASN A 126 -21.35 -20.08 -3.75
C ASN A 126 -22.45 -19.64 -2.74
N SER A 127 -23.32 -18.69 -3.10
CA SER A 127 -24.51 -18.31 -2.32
C SER A 127 -25.76 -18.51 -3.16
#